data_AF-A0A6L8I8K0-F1
#
_entry.id   AF-A0A6L8I8K0-F1
#
_cell.length_a   1.000
_cell.length_b   1.000
_cell.length_c   1.000
_cell.angle_alpha   90.00
_cell.angle_beta   90.00
_cell.angle_gamma   90.00
#
_symmetry.space_group_name_H-M   'P 1'
#
loop_
_entity.id
_entity.type
_entity.pdbx_description
1 polymer ?
#
loop_
_entity_poly.entity_id
_entity_poly.type
_entity_poly.pdbx_seq_one_letter_code
_entity_poly.pdbx_strand_id
1 'polypeptide(L)'
;MEKHRGRLNLEYDSAEHESLPHVVKFSGGRSSGMLLLLLLEQGLLDRKRGDVVVFNNTSAEHPATYDFVRTCCECAESQYGIPFFWIEYATYEDARRGEWFRRSGYRLVNEKPCDESNPAGYRWRGEVFEELVSLQGFLPSRHTRICTAHLKLRATNEFLADWFAGKDTIEWRGHYYPESQMTDDVVVARHRRSRGMMD
;
A
#
# COMPACT_ATOMS: atom_id res chain seq x y z
N MET A 1 32.34 -22.32 0.20
CA MET A 1 32.38 -21.27 -0.85
C MET A 1 31.72 -20.03 -0.30
N GLU A 2 32.52 -19.11 0.23
CA GLU A 2 32.04 -17.81 0.67
C GLU A 2 31.81 -16.97 -0.59
N LYS A 3 30.58 -17.03 -1.12
CA LYS A 3 30.17 -16.19 -2.24
C LYS A 3 30.35 -14.74 -1.79
N HIS A 4 30.97 -13.90 -2.62
CA HIS A 4 30.96 -12.44 -2.43
C HIS A 4 29.51 -11.96 -2.28
N ARG A 5 29.02 -11.90 -1.04
CA ARG A 5 27.75 -11.27 -0.71
C ARG A 5 27.97 -9.78 -0.90
N GLY A 6 27.16 -9.15 -1.75
CA GLY A 6 27.17 -7.70 -1.88
C GLY A 6 27.03 -7.06 -0.49
N ARG A 7 27.81 -6.03 -0.19
CA ARG A 7 27.70 -5.28 1.06
C ARG A 7 26.86 -4.04 0.80
N LEU A 8 25.90 -3.75 1.67
CA LEU A 8 25.10 -2.55 1.62
C LEU A 8 25.55 -1.66 2.79
N ASN A 9 26.01 -0.45 2.48
CA ASN A 9 26.32 0.53 3.51
C ASN A 9 25.23 1.60 3.46
N LEU A 10 24.54 1.83 4.58
CA LEU A 10 23.59 2.93 4.73
C LEU A 10 24.34 4.16 5.21
N GLU A 11 24.25 5.23 4.45
CA GLU A 11 24.75 6.55 4.83
C GLU A 11 23.55 7.44 5.12
N TYR A 12 23.55 8.07 6.30
CA TYR A 12 22.47 8.94 6.73
C TYR A 12 22.87 10.40 6.57
N ASP A 13 21.92 11.22 6.14
CA ASP A 13 22.09 12.68 6.03
C ASP A 13 22.29 13.33 7.41
N SER A 14 21.67 12.76 8.45
CA SER A 14 21.85 13.15 9.85
C SER A 14 21.99 11.92 10.74
N ALA A 15 22.72 12.04 11.84
CA ALA A 15 22.89 10.95 12.81
C ALA A 15 21.55 10.51 13.43
N GLU A 16 20.59 11.43 13.55
CA GLU A 16 19.25 11.15 14.11
C GLU A 16 18.48 10.15 13.24
N HIS A 17 18.65 10.18 11.92
CA HIS A 17 17.95 9.29 10.99
C HIS A 17 18.32 7.81 11.17
N GLU A 18 19.49 7.50 11.75
CA GLU A 18 19.87 6.12 12.07
C GLU A 18 18.94 5.51 13.13
N SER A 19 18.43 6.34 14.04
CA SER A 19 17.57 5.93 15.15
C SER A 19 16.07 5.95 14.83
N LEU A 20 15.68 6.54 13.69
CA LEU A 20 14.28 6.62 13.26
C LEU A 20 13.84 5.31 12.57
N PRO A 21 12.54 4.96 12.59
CA PRO A 21 12.02 3.81 11.88
C PRO A 21 12.34 3.83 10.38
N HIS A 22 12.84 2.72 9.86
CA HIS A 22 13.10 2.54 8.42
C HIS A 22 11.94 1.84 7.73
N VAL A 23 11.48 2.44 6.63
CA VAL A 23 10.39 1.92 5.83
C VAL A 23 10.94 1.42 4.50
N VAL A 24 10.85 0.10 4.27
CA VAL A 24 11.27 -0.53 3.01
C VAL A 24 10.07 -0.66 2.08
N LYS A 25 10.06 0.14 1.02
CA LYS A 25 9.06 0.05 -0.06
C LYS A 25 9.41 -1.10 -0.99
N PHE A 26 8.73 -2.23 -0.82
CA PHE A 26 8.96 -3.44 -1.62
C PHE A 26 8.00 -3.49 -2.81
N SER A 27 8.51 -3.74 -4.02
CA SER A 27 7.69 -3.77 -5.24
C SER A 27 7.54 -5.16 -5.86
N GLY A 28 8.06 -6.22 -5.23
CA GLY A 28 8.01 -7.57 -5.80
C GLY A 28 8.91 -7.81 -7.02
N GLY A 29 9.87 -6.92 -7.28
CA GLY A 29 10.83 -7.07 -8.38
C GLY A 29 12.18 -7.63 -7.93
N ARG A 30 13.02 -8.01 -8.90
CA ARG A 30 14.38 -8.54 -8.64
C ARG A 30 15.24 -7.59 -7.79
N SER A 31 15.24 -6.30 -8.13
CA SER A 31 16.05 -5.30 -7.41
C SER A 31 15.53 -5.03 -6.00
N SER A 32 14.21 -4.95 -5.80
CA SER A 32 13.65 -4.81 -4.44
C SER A 32 13.88 -6.07 -3.62
N GLY A 33 13.82 -7.25 -4.25
CA GLY A 33 14.20 -8.54 -3.66
C GLY A 33 15.63 -8.56 -3.14
N MET A 34 16.58 -8.16 -3.99
CA MET A 34 17.99 -8.08 -3.62
C MET A 34 18.21 -7.07 -2.50
N LEU A 35 17.60 -5.89 -2.57
CA LEU A 35 17.72 -4.87 -1.51
C LEU A 35 17.21 -5.41 -0.17
N LEU A 36 16.01 -5.99 -0.15
CA LEU A 36 15.44 -6.57 1.07
C LEU A 36 16.33 -7.67 1.64
N LEU A 37 16.81 -8.59 0.80
CA LEU A 37 17.69 -9.67 1.24
C LEU A 37 18.97 -9.13 1.89
N LEU A 38 19.60 -8.12 1.29
CA LEU A 38 20.81 -7.50 1.85
C LEU A 38 20.54 -6.80 3.18
N LEU A 39 19.42 -6.08 3.29
CA LEU A 39 19.01 -5.42 4.53
C LEU A 39 18.79 -6.43 5.66
N LEU A 40 18.14 -7.55 5.37
CA LEU A 40 17.88 -8.62 6.35
C LEU A 40 19.17 -9.37 6.74
N GLU A 41 19.94 -9.85 5.77
CA GLU A 41 21.16 -10.64 6.03
C GLU A 41 22.25 -9.85 6.77
N GLN A 42 22.28 -8.53 6.61
CA GLN A 42 23.23 -7.64 7.29
C GLN A 42 22.69 -7.07 8.61
N GLY A 43 21.47 -7.44 9.02
CA GLY A 43 20.87 -6.94 10.27
C GLY A 43 20.64 -5.42 10.27
N LEU A 44 20.39 -4.84 9.10
CA LEU A 44 20.18 -3.40 8.94
C LEU A 44 18.75 -2.96 9.27
N LEU A 45 17.83 -3.92 9.42
CA LEU A 45 16.46 -3.69 9.88
C LEU A 45 16.29 -4.19 11.32
N ASP A 46 15.59 -3.42 12.13
CA ASP A 46 15.26 -3.74 13.52
C ASP A 46 13.79 -3.46 13.83
N ARG A 47 13.05 -4.51 14.18
CA ARG A 47 11.66 -4.40 14.62
C ARG A 47 11.50 -3.49 15.84
N LYS A 48 12.47 -3.45 16.76
CA LYS A 48 12.40 -2.62 17.97
C LYS A 48 12.51 -1.13 17.65
N ARG A 49 13.23 -0.77 16.58
CA ARG A 49 13.26 0.58 16.02
C ARG A 49 11.94 0.95 15.33
N GLY A 50 11.11 -0.04 15.00
CA GLY A 50 9.84 0.13 14.30
C GLY A 50 9.98 -0.04 12.79
N ASP A 51 11.05 -0.69 12.32
CA ASP A 51 11.27 -0.91 10.90
C ASP A 51 10.25 -1.86 10.31
N VAL A 52 9.82 -1.56 9.08
CA VAL A 52 8.77 -2.30 8.40
C VAL A 52 9.04 -2.40 6.91
N VAL A 53 8.56 -3.50 6.32
CA VAL A 53 8.49 -3.67 4.87
C VAL A 53 7.04 -3.46 4.44
N VAL A 54 6.83 -2.72 3.35
CA VAL A 54 5.49 -2.44 2.82
C VAL A 54 5.45 -2.76 1.34
N PHE A 55 4.58 -3.71 0.97
CA PHE A 55 4.20 -4.01 -0.41
C PHE A 55 2.85 -3.37 -0.73
N ASN A 56 2.81 -2.56 -1.78
CA ASN A 56 1.58 -1.94 -2.27
C ASN A 56 1.02 -2.78 -3.41
N ASN A 57 0.01 -3.58 -3.14
CA ASN A 57 -0.69 -4.31 -4.17
C ASN A 57 -1.56 -3.34 -5.00
N THR A 58 -1.33 -3.32 -6.31
CA THR A 58 -2.15 -2.54 -7.27
C THR A 58 -3.15 -3.41 -8.02
N SER A 59 -3.31 -4.69 -7.64
CA SER A 59 -4.13 -5.71 -8.30
C SER A 59 -3.82 -5.96 -9.78
N ALA A 60 -2.70 -5.44 -10.28
CA ALA A 60 -2.27 -5.55 -11.68
C ALA A 60 -0.91 -6.25 -11.80
N GLU A 61 -0.49 -6.95 -10.75
CA GLU A 61 0.76 -7.67 -10.70
C GLU A 61 0.64 -9.03 -11.40
N HIS A 62 1.75 -9.53 -11.93
CA HIS A 62 1.77 -10.88 -12.49
C HIS A 62 1.59 -11.92 -11.37
N PRO A 63 0.88 -13.05 -11.58
CA PRO A 63 0.69 -14.08 -10.55
C PRO A 63 1.98 -14.52 -9.85
N ALA A 64 3.05 -14.73 -10.63
CA ALA A 64 4.38 -15.07 -10.09
C ALA A 64 4.99 -14.00 -9.17
N THR A 65 4.61 -12.72 -9.32
CA THR A 65 5.02 -11.65 -8.40
C THR A 65 4.41 -11.87 -7.02
N TYR A 66 3.14 -12.30 -6.94
CA TYR A 66 2.50 -12.58 -5.65
C TYR A 66 3.19 -13.73 -4.92
N ASP A 67 3.53 -14.81 -5.64
CA ASP A 67 4.27 -15.92 -5.04
C ASP A 67 5.64 -15.48 -4.53
N PHE A 68 6.36 -14.68 -5.32
CA PHE A 68 7.64 -14.12 -4.91
C PHE A 68 7.53 -13.21 -3.68
N VAL A 69 6.58 -12.27 -3.67
CA VAL A 69 6.36 -11.37 -2.52
C VAL A 69 6.00 -12.17 -1.28
N ARG A 70 5.17 -13.21 -1.42
CA ARG A 70 4.78 -14.10 -0.33
C ARG A 70 5.98 -14.81 0.28
N THR A 71 6.87 -15.36 -0.56
CA THR A 71 8.13 -15.97 -0.08
C THR A 71 9.02 -14.95 0.64
N CYS A 72 9.12 -13.72 0.12
CA CYS A 72 9.89 -12.67 0.79
C CYS A 72 9.27 -12.24 2.13
N CYS A 73 7.95 -12.15 2.20
CA CYS A 73 7.18 -11.86 3.41
C CYS A 73 7.45 -12.91 4.48
N GLU A 74 7.23 -14.19 4.14
CA GLU A 74 7.48 -15.31 5.04
C GLU A 74 8.94 -15.33 5.53
N CYS A 75 9.90 -15.09 4.64
CA CYS A 75 11.32 -15.00 5.00
C CYS A 75 11.58 -13.85 6.00
N ALA A 76 11.14 -12.63 5.69
CA ALA A 76 11.34 -11.46 6.55
C ALA A 76 10.73 -11.64 7.95
N GLU A 77 9.52 -12.18 8.02
CA GLU A 77 8.81 -12.34 9.27
C GLU A 77 9.30 -13.53 10.10
N SER A 78 9.43 -14.72 9.49
CA SER A 78 9.76 -15.94 10.24
C SER A 78 11.25 -16.07 10.58
N GLN A 79 12.15 -15.62 9.71
CA GLN A 79 13.59 -15.80 9.89
C GLN A 79 14.25 -14.58 10.55
N TYR A 80 13.72 -13.38 10.30
CA TYR A 80 14.32 -12.13 10.78
C TYR A 80 13.42 -11.34 11.73
N GLY A 81 12.14 -11.72 11.88
CA GLY A 81 11.20 -11.04 12.76
C GLY A 81 10.83 -9.62 12.31
N ILE A 82 11.06 -9.26 11.04
CA ILE A 82 10.75 -7.93 10.51
C ILE A 82 9.33 -7.92 9.93
N PRO A 83 8.43 -7.04 10.41
CA PRO A 83 7.05 -6.96 9.91
C PRO A 83 7.00 -6.66 8.40
N PHE A 84 6.16 -7.38 7.67
CA PHE A 84 5.97 -7.20 6.24
C PHE A 84 4.48 -7.04 5.92
N PHE A 85 4.08 -5.83 5.56
CA PHE A 85 2.68 -5.50 5.31
C PHE A 85 2.32 -5.49 3.84
N TRP A 86 1.16 -6.06 3.54
CA TRP A 86 0.49 -5.92 2.25
C TRP A 86 -0.64 -4.92 2.38
N ILE A 87 -0.58 -3.86 1.59
CA ILE A 87 -1.63 -2.85 1.58
C ILE A 87 -2.13 -2.59 0.16
N GLU A 88 -3.39 -2.19 0.08
CA GLU A 88 -4.05 -1.76 -1.14
C GLU A 88 -4.53 -0.33 -0.99
N TYR A 89 -4.55 0.40 -2.10
CA TYR A 89 -5.39 1.58 -2.18
C TYR A 89 -6.85 1.16 -2.07
N ALA A 90 -7.60 1.88 -1.27
CA ALA A 90 -9.03 1.71 -1.15
C ALA A 90 -9.68 3.09 -1.05
N THR A 91 -10.99 3.09 -1.17
CA THR A 91 -11.81 4.26 -0.99
C THR A 91 -12.97 3.94 -0.08
N TYR A 92 -13.49 4.97 0.55
CA TYR A 92 -14.64 4.86 1.43
C TYR A 92 -15.59 6.03 1.20
N GLU A 93 -16.87 5.79 1.43
CA GLU A 93 -17.90 6.81 1.35
C GLU A 93 -18.02 7.53 2.69
N ASP A 94 -18.18 8.84 2.65
CA ASP A 94 -18.36 9.69 3.83
C ASP A 94 -19.40 10.76 3.46
N ALA A 95 -20.11 11.27 4.47
CA ALA A 95 -21.19 12.23 4.29
C ALA A 95 -20.93 13.45 5.14
N ARG A 96 -20.99 14.64 4.53
CA ARG A 96 -20.91 15.90 5.25
C ARG A 96 -22.00 16.83 4.75
N ARG A 97 -22.75 17.41 5.69
CA ARG A 97 -23.86 18.34 5.41
C ARG A 97 -24.90 17.76 4.42
N GLY A 98 -25.15 16.46 4.50
CA GLY A 98 -26.12 15.76 3.63
C GLY A 98 -25.60 15.42 2.24
N GLU A 99 -24.34 15.72 1.91
CA GLU A 99 -23.73 15.36 0.64
C GLU A 99 -22.78 14.18 0.81
N TRP A 100 -22.96 13.17 -0.04
CA TRP A 100 -22.09 11.99 -0.14
C TRP A 100 -20.86 12.29 -0.99
N PHE A 101 -19.71 11.83 -0.52
CA PHE A 101 -18.46 11.87 -1.27
C PHE A 101 -17.60 10.66 -0.94
N ARG A 102 -16.65 10.40 -1.84
CA ARG A 102 -15.73 9.29 -1.73
C ARG A 102 -14.33 9.81 -1.43
N ARG A 103 -13.66 9.19 -0.46
CA ARG A 103 -12.30 9.55 -0.04
C ARG A 103 -11.34 8.42 -0.33
N SER A 104 -10.10 8.79 -0.59
CA SER A 104 -8.98 7.84 -0.62
C SER A 104 -8.66 7.34 0.79
N GLY A 105 -8.20 6.11 0.85
CA GLY A 105 -7.67 5.48 2.04
C GLY A 105 -6.78 4.29 1.66
N TYR A 106 -6.63 3.37 2.61
CA TYR A 106 -5.91 2.13 2.39
C TYR A 106 -6.70 0.95 2.98
N ARG A 107 -6.37 -0.25 2.52
CA ARG A 107 -6.82 -1.51 3.09
C ARG A 107 -5.61 -2.36 3.41
N LEU A 108 -5.54 -2.87 4.64
CA LEU A 108 -4.58 -3.91 4.99
C LEU A 108 -5.14 -5.25 4.50
N VAL A 109 -4.31 -6.04 3.81
CA VAL A 109 -4.70 -7.34 3.26
C VAL A 109 -3.73 -8.43 3.68
N ASN A 110 -4.19 -9.68 3.65
CA ASN A 110 -3.31 -10.84 3.82
C ASN A 110 -2.74 -11.32 2.49
N GLU A 111 -1.80 -12.26 2.56
CA GLU A 111 -1.00 -12.83 1.47
C GLU A 111 -1.75 -13.88 0.63
N LYS A 112 -3.07 -13.97 0.76
CA LYS A 112 -3.94 -14.87 -0.01
C LYS A 112 -4.94 -14.07 -0.84
N PRO A 113 -5.35 -14.58 -2.02
CA PRO A 113 -6.37 -13.93 -2.82
C PRO A 113 -7.66 -13.70 -2.03
N CYS A 114 -8.35 -12.62 -2.37
CA CYS A 114 -9.68 -12.32 -1.85
C CYS A 114 -10.72 -13.26 -2.49
N ASP A 115 -11.56 -13.87 -1.64
CA ASP A 115 -12.75 -14.64 -2.03
C ASP A 115 -13.80 -14.57 -0.90
N GLU A 116 -14.94 -15.26 -1.07
CA GLU A 116 -16.03 -15.27 -0.07
C GLU A 116 -15.59 -15.78 1.31
N SER A 117 -14.64 -16.73 1.35
CA SER A 117 -14.09 -17.29 2.59
C SER A 117 -12.95 -16.45 3.17
N ASN A 118 -12.30 -15.62 2.34
CA ASN A 118 -11.20 -14.75 2.71
C ASN A 118 -11.45 -13.28 2.32
N PRO A 119 -12.39 -12.58 2.98
CA PRO A 119 -12.67 -11.17 2.72
C PRO A 119 -11.54 -10.23 3.15
N ALA A 120 -10.47 -10.71 3.79
CA ALA A 120 -9.26 -9.95 4.10
C ALA A 120 -8.12 -10.17 3.08
N GLY A 121 -8.37 -10.97 2.04
CA GLY A 121 -7.38 -11.27 1.00
C GLY A 121 -7.12 -10.12 0.03
N TYR A 122 -6.01 -10.25 -0.70
CA TYR A 122 -5.61 -9.30 -1.73
C TYR A 122 -6.42 -9.46 -3.03
N ARG A 123 -6.70 -8.34 -3.68
CA ARG A 123 -7.35 -8.24 -4.99
C ARG A 123 -6.32 -8.39 -6.13
N TRP A 124 -6.69 -9.01 -7.24
CA TRP A 124 -5.70 -9.45 -8.26
C TRP A 124 -6.18 -9.38 -9.71
N ARG A 125 -7.35 -8.79 -9.95
CA ARG A 125 -8.01 -8.67 -11.26
C ARG A 125 -8.14 -7.22 -11.73
N GLY A 126 -7.29 -6.32 -11.23
CA GLY A 126 -7.26 -4.90 -11.60
C GLY A 126 -8.18 -4.00 -10.76
N GLU A 127 -8.87 -4.55 -9.77
CA GLU A 127 -9.90 -3.85 -8.97
C GLU A 127 -9.36 -2.60 -8.26
N VAL A 128 -8.15 -2.65 -7.72
CA VAL A 128 -7.50 -1.51 -7.02
C VAL A 128 -7.21 -0.38 -8.01
N PHE A 129 -6.82 -0.73 -9.23
CA PHE A 129 -6.55 0.25 -10.29
C PHE A 129 -7.84 0.88 -10.80
N GLU A 130 -8.87 0.07 -11.04
CA GLU A 130 -10.21 0.53 -11.41
C GLU A 130 -10.83 1.42 -10.33
N GLU A 131 -10.59 1.09 -9.06
CA GLU A 131 -11.00 1.92 -7.94
C GLU A 131 -10.35 3.31 -7.98
N LEU A 132 -9.06 3.42 -8.30
CA LEU A 132 -8.43 4.74 -8.50
C LEU A 132 -9.04 5.49 -9.69
N VAL A 133 -9.17 4.82 -10.84
CA VAL A 133 -9.67 5.45 -12.07
C VAL A 133 -11.11 5.94 -11.89
N SER A 134 -11.96 5.16 -11.21
CA SER A 134 -13.34 5.57 -10.93
C SER A 134 -13.44 6.79 -10.02
N LEU A 135 -12.48 7.01 -9.11
CA LEU A 135 -12.42 8.23 -8.30
C LEU A 135 -11.88 9.42 -9.11
N GLN A 136 -10.80 9.20 -9.85
CA GLN A 136 -10.10 10.29 -10.57
C GLN A 136 -10.85 10.73 -11.83
N GLY A 137 -11.56 9.82 -12.49
CA GLY A 137 -12.30 10.08 -13.72
C GLY A 137 -11.41 10.32 -14.95
N PHE A 138 -10.15 9.91 -14.91
CA PHE A 138 -9.23 9.90 -16.04
C PHE A 138 -8.17 8.80 -15.88
N LEU A 139 -7.61 8.36 -17.01
CA LEU A 139 -6.55 7.37 -17.01
C LEU A 139 -5.18 8.00 -16.69
N PRO A 140 -4.30 7.26 -16.00
CA PRO A 140 -2.95 7.73 -15.71
C PRO A 140 -2.17 8.07 -16.98
N SER A 141 -1.30 9.07 -16.88
CA SER A 141 -0.36 9.40 -17.95
C SER A 141 1.06 9.47 -17.41
N ARG A 142 2.05 9.50 -18.30
CA ARG A 142 3.46 9.68 -17.90
C ARG A 142 3.67 11.00 -17.12
N HIS A 143 2.92 12.03 -17.49
CA HIS A 143 2.99 13.35 -16.86
C HIS A 143 2.20 13.39 -15.55
N THR A 144 1.02 12.77 -15.53
CA THR A 144 0.15 12.72 -14.35
C THR A 144 0.35 11.39 -13.63
N ARG A 145 1.36 11.36 -12.74
CA ARG A 145 1.79 10.16 -11.98
C ARG A 145 0.81 9.76 -10.85
N ILE A 146 -0.50 9.76 -11.14
CA ILE A 146 -1.56 9.48 -10.15
C ILE A 146 -1.43 8.11 -9.52
N CYS A 147 -1.00 7.08 -10.27
CA CYS A 147 -0.80 5.75 -9.71
C CYS A 147 0.29 5.74 -8.64
N THR A 148 1.41 6.43 -8.89
CA THR A 148 2.48 6.55 -7.88
C THR A 148 1.98 7.31 -6.66
N ALA A 149 1.31 8.45 -6.87
CA ALA A 149 0.82 9.28 -5.78
C ALA A 149 -0.21 8.53 -4.90
N HIS A 150 -1.24 7.93 -5.49
CA HIS A 150 -2.34 7.32 -4.74
C HIS A 150 -2.07 5.87 -4.34
N LEU A 151 -1.69 5.02 -5.30
CA LEU A 151 -1.55 3.58 -5.03
C LEU A 151 -0.32 3.24 -4.20
N LYS A 152 0.72 4.10 -4.24
CA LYS A 152 2.00 3.83 -3.57
C LYS A 152 2.30 4.78 -2.42
N LEU A 153 2.22 6.09 -2.62
CA LEU A 153 2.67 7.03 -1.59
C LEU A 153 1.59 7.32 -0.54
N ARG A 154 0.42 7.84 -0.97
CA ARG A 154 -0.67 8.24 -0.07
C ARG A 154 -1.18 7.06 0.77
N ALA A 155 -1.48 5.92 0.13
CA ALA A 155 -1.93 4.72 0.84
C ALA A 155 -0.91 4.25 1.91
N THR A 156 0.39 4.30 1.61
CA THR A 156 1.43 3.96 2.58
C THR A 156 1.53 4.99 3.70
N ASN A 157 1.46 6.27 3.39
CA ASN A 157 1.55 7.32 4.42
C ASN A 157 0.39 7.21 5.41
N GLU A 158 -0.83 6.95 4.94
CA GLU A 158 -1.99 6.75 5.81
C GLU A 158 -1.84 5.48 6.67
N PHE A 159 -1.39 4.37 6.08
CA PHE A 159 -1.11 3.15 6.81
C PHE A 159 -0.05 3.35 7.90
N LEU A 160 1.08 3.95 7.55
CA LEU A 160 2.18 4.18 8.48
C LEU A 160 1.81 5.16 9.59
N ALA A 161 0.96 6.16 9.30
CA ALA A 161 0.45 7.05 10.33
C ALA A 161 -0.36 6.27 11.38
N ASP A 162 -1.23 5.36 10.95
CA ASP A 162 -2.01 4.51 11.85
C ASP A 162 -1.11 3.50 12.60
N TRP A 163 -0.12 2.91 11.93
CA TRP A 163 0.85 1.98 12.52
C TRP A 163 1.74 2.65 13.58
N PHE A 164 2.37 3.78 13.26
CA PHE A 164 3.27 4.48 14.19
C PHE A 164 2.53 5.19 15.32
N ALA A 165 1.24 5.49 15.15
CA ALA A 165 0.39 5.92 16.25
C ALA A 165 0.07 4.79 17.25
N GLY A 166 0.48 3.54 16.96
CA GLY A 166 0.24 2.40 17.84
C GLY A 166 -1.24 2.06 17.98
N LYS A 167 -2.04 2.29 16.93
CA LYS A 167 -3.47 1.98 16.96
C LYS A 167 -3.66 0.47 17.00
N ASP A 168 -4.37 -0.01 18.03
CA ASP A 168 -4.71 -1.43 18.17
C ASP A 168 -5.72 -1.90 17.11
N THR A 169 -6.44 -0.97 16.50
CA THR A 169 -7.41 -1.23 15.43
C THR A 169 -7.25 -0.22 14.30
N ILE A 170 -7.47 -0.69 13.07
CA ILE A 170 -7.66 0.22 11.93
C ILE A 170 -9.13 0.60 11.95
N GLU A 171 -9.40 1.84 12.37
CA GLU A 171 -10.76 2.37 12.40
C GLU A 171 -11.37 2.27 11.00
N TRP A 172 -12.56 1.67 10.94
CA TRP A 172 -13.31 1.62 9.71
C TRP A 172 -13.70 3.06 9.33
N ARG A 173 -13.15 3.55 8.22
CA ARG A 173 -13.34 4.93 7.78
C ARG A 173 -14.61 5.05 6.94
N GLY A 174 -15.36 6.13 7.16
CA GLY A 174 -16.55 6.44 6.38
C GLY A 174 -17.84 5.91 6.98
N HIS A 175 -18.92 5.96 6.20
CA HIS A 175 -20.20 5.34 6.53
C HIS A 175 -20.43 4.10 5.67
N TYR A 176 -20.90 3.02 6.31
CA TYR A 176 -21.16 1.74 5.63
C TYR A 176 -22.64 1.62 5.31
N TYR A 177 -22.93 1.29 4.06
CA TYR A 177 -24.26 0.87 3.62
C TYR A 177 -24.12 -0.36 2.71
N PRO A 178 -25.13 -1.25 2.69
CA PRO A 178 -25.14 -2.39 1.77
C PRO A 178 -25.06 -1.98 0.29
N GLU A 179 -25.59 -0.80 -0.02
CA GLU A 179 -25.58 -0.18 -1.34
C GLU A 179 -24.86 1.16 -1.28
N SER A 180 -24.07 1.45 -2.32
CA SER A 180 -23.36 2.73 -2.48
C SER A 180 -24.35 3.89 -2.44
N GLN A 181 -24.06 4.89 -1.61
CA GLN A 181 -24.82 6.13 -1.55
C GLN A 181 -24.36 7.14 -2.62
N MET A 182 -23.25 6.83 -3.31
CA MET A 182 -22.76 7.57 -4.45
C MET A 182 -23.22 6.93 -5.76
N THR A 183 -24.35 7.40 -6.28
CA THR A 183 -24.83 6.98 -7.61
C THR A 183 -23.92 7.51 -8.73
N ASP A 184 -23.93 6.83 -9.89
CA ASP A 184 -23.18 7.24 -11.08
C ASP A 184 -23.51 8.69 -11.51
N ASP A 185 -24.78 9.10 -11.38
CA ASP A 185 -25.21 10.47 -11.67
C ASP A 185 -24.52 11.50 -10.78
N VAL A 186 -24.35 11.19 -9.49
CA VAL A 186 -23.64 12.06 -8.54
C VAL A 186 -22.16 12.15 -8.90
N VAL A 187 -21.54 11.03 -9.27
CA VAL A 187 -20.14 10.97 -9.72
C VAL A 187 -19.95 11.82 -10.99
N VAL A 188 -20.80 11.63 -11.99
CA VAL A 188 -20.76 12.36 -13.28
C VAL A 188 -21.02 13.85 -13.07
N ALA A 189 -22.02 14.21 -12.26
CA ALA A 189 -22.32 15.61 -11.96
C ALA A 189 -21.14 16.31 -11.25
N ARG A 190 -20.46 15.60 -10.34
CA ARG A 190 -19.25 16.12 -9.67
C ARG A 190 -18.10 16.30 -10.65
N HIS A 191 -17.83 15.30 -11.48
CA HIS A 191 -16.77 15.33 -12.50
C HIS A 191 -16.96 16.50 -13.48
N ARG A 192 -18.20 16.72 -13.93
CA ARG A 192 -18.55 17.86 -14.79
C ARG A 192 -18.36 19.20 -14.09
N ARG A 193 -18.81 19.34 -12.83
CA ARG A 193 -18.62 20.56 -12.02
C ARG A 193 -17.15 20.93 -11.87
N SER A 194 -16.30 19.91 -11.75
CA SER A 194 -14.88 20.07 -11.54
C SER A 194 -14.07 20.13 -12.85
N ARG A 195 -14.76 20.27 -14.01
CA ARG A 195 -14.18 20.33 -15.36
C ARG A 195 -13.23 19.15 -15.68
N GLY A 196 -13.52 17.99 -15.11
CA GLY A 196 -12.69 16.79 -15.23
C GLY A 196 -11.44 16.78 -14.35
N MET A 197 -11.28 17.74 -13.44
CA MET A 197 -10.24 17.74 -12.41
C MET A 197 -10.90 17.47 -11.06
N MET A 198 -10.63 16.35 -10.37
CA MET A 198 -11.06 16.19 -8.97
C MET A 198 -9.88 16.44 -8.02
N ASP A 199 -10.19 17.04 -6.86
CA ASP A 199 -9.26 17.36 -5.75
C ASP A 199 -8.55 16.11 -5.17
#